data_AF-A0A2D9DI12-F1
#
_entry.id   AF-A0A2D9DI12-F1
#
_cell.length_a   1.000
_cell.length_b   1.000
_cell.length_c   1.000
_cell.angle_alpha   90.00
_cell.angle_beta   90.00
_cell.angle_gamma   90.00
#
_symmetry.space_group_name_H-M   'P 1'
#
loop_
_entity.id
_entity.type
_entity.pdbx_description
1 polymer ?
#
loop_
_entity_poly.entity_id
_entity_poly.type
_entity_poly.pdbx_seq_one_letter_code
_entity_poly.pdbx_strand_id
1 'polypeptide(L)'
;MKCIFCSKNSSNSKSVEHIIPESLGNKKHILRKGIVCDECNQYFAKKIEKRVLEMPYFRDVRHRNFIESKKRRIPVSKGIIGGAVDLKKRKDFGTEVIVNSPDIFQKILNGEVKHMIIPVNDQPIEDNKLISRFIAKIAIESAAQTFSSKKGWNNFIINTPEFKELRYYARFGDKLDMWNYSQRRIYNETDRFLNPKVSDGPYEVLHEQNLVFLRDRELYFVLVLFGIEYVISITNPKIDGYKSWLIENNNKCPIIEKNERDTIKGERYF
;
A
#
# COMPACT_ATOMS: atom_id res chain seq x y z
N MET A 1 17.21 6.93 21.69
CA MET A 1 15.95 6.67 20.96
C MET A 1 15.49 5.25 21.28
N LYS A 2 14.18 5.00 21.34
CA LYS A 2 13.63 3.64 21.45
C LYS A 2 12.86 3.29 20.17
N CYS A 3 13.01 2.07 19.69
CA CYS A 3 12.31 1.57 18.52
C CYS A 3 10.80 1.65 18.75
N ILE A 4 10.06 2.22 17.80
CA ILE A 4 8.61 2.35 17.92
C ILE A 4 7.91 0.99 17.97
N PHE A 5 8.50 -0.13 17.54
CA PHE A 5 7.85 -1.45 17.56
C PHE A 5 8.25 -2.37 18.74
N CYS A 6 9.54 -2.49 19.10
CA CYS A 6 9.94 -3.29 20.28
C CYS A 6 10.17 -2.49 21.55
N SER A 7 10.19 -1.17 21.50
CA SER A 7 10.59 -0.30 22.62
C SER A 7 12.05 -0.47 23.09
N LYS A 8 12.85 -1.32 22.42
CA LYS A 8 14.30 -1.50 22.70
C LYS A 8 15.10 -0.30 22.17
N ASN A 9 16.30 -0.10 22.71
CA ASN A 9 17.23 0.92 22.21
C ASN A 9 17.54 0.69 20.72
N SER A 10 17.44 1.74 19.92
CA SER A 10 17.60 1.73 18.47
C SER A 10 18.62 2.76 17.99
N SER A 11 19.40 3.34 18.91
CA SER A 11 20.31 4.46 18.62
C SER A 11 21.44 4.09 17.64
N ASN A 12 21.79 2.81 17.55
CA ASN A 12 22.82 2.29 16.63
C ASN A 12 22.26 1.77 15.30
N SER A 13 20.94 1.88 15.06
CA SER A 13 20.32 1.37 13.83
C SER A 13 20.69 2.21 12.63
N LYS A 14 21.00 1.55 11.51
CA LYS A 14 21.57 2.21 10.32
C LYS A 14 20.55 2.40 9.20
N SER A 15 19.45 1.65 9.22
CA SER A 15 18.46 1.64 8.15
C SER A 15 17.60 2.91 8.14
N VAL A 16 17.36 3.44 6.94
CA VAL A 16 16.28 4.40 6.67
C VAL A 16 15.07 3.61 6.23
N GLU A 17 13.92 3.89 6.84
CA GLU A 17 12.69 3.14 6.58
C GLU A 17 11.74 3.97 5.73
N HIS A 18 11.14 3.35 4.72
CA HIS A 18 10.06 3.95 3.95
C HIS A 18 8.74 3.52 4.56
N ILE A 19 7.89 4.50 4.90
CA ILE A 19 6.63 4.25 5.62
C ILE A 19 5.73 3.35 4.77
N ILE A 20 5.42 3.83 3.56
CA ILE A 20 4.89 3.00 2.49
C ILE A 20 6.10 2.44 1.72
N PRO A 21 6.18 1.15 1.37
CA PRO A 21 7.29 0.62 0.61
C PRO A 21 7.55 1.38 -0.70
N GLU A 22 8.83 1.56 -1.07
CA GLU A 22 9.20 2.16 -2.38
C GLU A 22 8.57 1.42 -3.56
N SER A 23 8.39 0.11 -3.39
CA SER A 23 7.72 -0.78 -4.34
C SER A 23 6.22 -0.49 -4.51
N LEU A 24 5.64 0.46 -3.78
CA LEU A 24 4.29 0.99 -3.98
C LEU A 24 4.30 2.47 -4.39
N GLY A 25 5.45 2.99 -4.85
CA GLY A 25 5.56 4.34 -5.38
C GLY A 25 5.96 5.43 -4.37
N ASN A 26 6.27 5.06 -3.12
CA ASN A 26 6.74 6.03 -2.14
C ASN A 26 8.23 6.34 -2.31
N LYS A 27 8.56 7.59 -2.67
CA LYS A 27 9.94 8.08 -2.79
C LYS A 27 10.32 9.11 -1.72
N LYS A 28 9.38 9.53 -0.85
CA LYS A 28 9.53 10.72 -0.01
C LYS A 28 9.23 10.48 1.47
N HIS A 29 8.24 9.65 1.79
CA HIS A 29 7.82 9.40 3.17
C HIS A 29 8.76 8.40 3.83
N ILE A 30 9.80 8.94 4.46
CA ILE A 30 10.80 8.16 5.18
C ILE A 30 10.79 8.46 6.68
N LEU A 31 11.22 7.49 7.47
CA LEU A 31 11.56 7.64 8.87
C LEU A 31 13.07 7.72 9.04
N ARG A 32 13.49 8.61 9.94
CA ARG A 32 14.90 8.77 10.30
C ARG A 32 15.43 7.49 10.97
N LYS A 33 16.74 7.29 10.84
CA LYS A 33 17.47 6.18 11.46
C LYS A 33 17.18 6.12 12.96
N GLY A 34 16.98 4.91 13.46
CA GLY A 34 16.70 4.65 14.87
C GLY A 34 15.25 4.84 15.29
N ILE A 35 14.33 5.33 14.45
CA ILE A 35 12.90 5.28 14.78
C ILE A 35 12.40 3.82 14.80
N VAL A 36 12.81 3.04 13.80
CA VAL A 36 12.62 1.59 13.73
C VAL A 36 14.01 0.94 13.82
N CYS A 37 14.19 -0.05 14.69
CA CYS A 37 15.47 -0.76 14.75
C CYS A 37 15.64 -1.73 13.58
N ASP A 38 16.90 -2.06 13.26
CA ASP A 38 17.22 -2.93 12.12
C ASP A 38 16.55 -4.32 12.21
N GLU A 39 16.41 -4.88 13.42
CA GLU A 39 15.69 -6.15 13.63
C GLU A 39 14.20 -6.06 13.25
N CYS A 40 13.53 -4.97 13.64
CA CYS A 40 12.11 -4.76 13.34
C CYS A 40 11.91 -4.51 11.86
N ASN A 41 12.75 -3.68 11.27
CA ASN A 41 12.72 -3.42 9.84
C ASN A 41 12.87 -4.74 9.05
N GLN A 42 13.91 -5.52 9.37
CA GLN A 42 14.13 -6.80 8.71
C GLN A 42 12.97 -7.78 8.89
N TYR A 43 12.34 -7.78 10.08
CA TYR A 43 11.14 -8.56 10.34
C TYR A 43 9.99 -8.15 9.41
N PHE A 44 9.62 -6.87 9.37
CA PHE A 44 8.51 -6.38 8.55
C PHE A 44 8.78 -6.59 7.06
N ALA A 45 9.98 -6.28 6.60
CA ALA A 45 10.39 -6.51 5.21
C ALA A 45 10.20 -7.98 4.78
N LYS A 46 10.63 -8.94 5.61
CA LYS A 46 10.57 -10.38 5.28
C LYS A 46 9.20 -11.01 5.51
N LYS A 47 8.54 -10.68 6.62
CA LYS A 47 7.35 -11.39 7.11
C LYS A 47 6.04 -10.74 6.70
N ILE A 48 6.06 -9.45 6.35
CA ILE A 48 4.85 -8.68 6.05
C ILE A 48 4.95 -8.07 4.66
N GLU A 49 5.81 -7.09 4.44
CA GLU A 49 5.85 -6.29 3.21
C GLU A 49 6.09 -7.15 1.97
N LYS A 50 7.12 -8.01 1.99
CA LYS A 50 7.41 -8.90 0.85
C LYS A 50 6.19 -9.74 0.47
N ARG A 51 5.49 -10.31 1.46
CA ARG A 51 4.34 -11.18 1.22
C ARG A 51 3.14 -10.41 0.67
N VAL A 52 2.91 -9.17 1.11
CA VAL A 52 1.87 -8.29 0.54
C VAL A 52 2.23 -7.93 -0.90
N LEU A 53 3.48 -7.52 -1.15
CA LEU A 53 3.97 -7.14 -2.48
C LEU A 53 3.98 -8.30 -3.49
N GLU A 54 3.97 -9.55 -3.03
CA GLU A 54 3.90 -10.76 -3.84
C GLU A 54 2.46 -11.22 -4.11
N MET A 55 1.45 -10.63 -3.48
CA MET A 55 0.05 -10.93 -3.80
C MET A 55 -0.30 -10.52 -5.23
N PRO A 56 -1.24 -11.22 -5.91
CA PRO A 56 -1.57 -10.98 -7.32
C PRO A 56 -1.88 -9.52 -7.63
N TYR A 57 -2.79 -8.88 -6.87
CA TYR A 57 -3.12 -7.46 -7.05
C TYR A 57 -1.89 -6.55 -7.01
N PHE A 58 -1.09 -6.63 -5.95
CA PHE A 58 0.05 -5.72 -5.76
C PHE A 58 1.15 -5.96 -6.80
N ARG A 59 1.35 -7.20 -7.24
CA ARG A 59 2.27 -7.50 -8.34
C ARG A 59 1.79 -6.88 -9.65
N ASP A 60 0.51 -7.06 -9.96
CA ASP A 60 -0.06 -6.66 -11.25
C ASP A 60 -0.22 -5.13 -11.35
N VAL A 61 -0.66 -4.44 -10.29
CA VAL A 61 -0.76 -2.98 -10.25
C VAL A 61 0.62 -2.33 -10.42
N ARG A 62 1.65 -2.88 -9.79
CA ARG A 62 3.03 -2.40 -9.97
C ARG A 62 3.55 -2.62 -11.37
N HIS A 63 3.16 -3.73 -12.02
CA HIS A 63 3.51 -3.99 -13.41
C HIS A 63 2.88 -2.97 -14.35
N ARG A 64 1.57 -2.70 -14.19
CA ARG A 64 0.82 -1.73 -15.01
C ARG A 64 1.35 -0.30 -14.85
N ASN A 65 1.71 0.08 -13.63
CA ASN A 65 2.18 1.43 -13.30
C ASN A 65 3.72 1.59 -13.41
N PHE A 66 4.43 0.62 -14.00
CA PHE A 66 5.90 0.65 -14.16
C PHE A 66 6.66 0.89 -12.83
N ILE A 67 6.13 0.39 -11.71
CA ILE A 67 6.70 0.63 -10.37
C ILE A 67 7.83 -0.36 -10.10
N GLU A 68 9.04 0.18 -10.04
CA GLU A 68 10.24 -0.58 -9.75
C GLU A 68 10.29 -1.09 -8.31
N SER A 69 10.85 -2.28 -8.15
CA SER A 69 11.36 -2.74 -6.85
C SER A 69 12.61 -1.96 -6.42
N LYS A 70 13.03 -2.12 -5.17
CA LYS A 70 14.33 -1.59 -4.68
C LYS A 70 15.52 -2.01 -5.55
N LYS A 71 15.40 -3.11 -6.31
CA LYS A 71 16.41 -3.61 -7.24
C LYS A 71 16.28 -3.03 -8.66
N ARG A 72 15.48 -1.97 -8.85
CA ARG A 72 15.19 -1.33 -10.15
C ARG A 72 14.63 -2.30 -11.19
N ARG A 73 13.73 -3.18 -10.75
CA ARG A 73 13.04 -4.16 -11.60
C ARG A 73 11.54 -4.03 -11.44
N ILE A 74 10.83 -3.90 -12.55
CA ILE A 74 9.36 -4.00 -12.61
C ILE A 74 8.99 -5.48 -12.46
N PRO A 75 7.97 -5.83 -11.64
CA PRO A 75 7.53 -7.22 -11.53
C PRO A 75 7.01 -7.75 -12.86
N VAL A 76 7.18 -9.06 -13.08
CA VAL A 76 6.60 -9.77 -14.22
C VAL A 76 5.12 -10.02 -13.94
N SER A 77 4.26 -9.71 -14.91
CA SER A 77 2.84 -10.08 -14.87
C SER A 77 2.60 -11.37 -15.65
N LYS A 78 1.43 -11.96 -15.49
CA LYS A 78 1.05 -13.21 -16.17
C LYS A 78 0.07 -12.90 -17.29
N GLY A 79 0.22 -13.58 -18.41
CA GLY A 79 -0.73 -13.58 -19.52
C GLY A 79 -1.08 -15.01 -19.93
N ILE A 80 -2.06 -15.13 -20.82
CA ILE A 80 -2.48 -16.40 -21.41
C ILE A 80 -2.51 -16.22 -22.93
N ILE A 81 -1.73 -17.01 -23.65
CA ILE A 81 -1.70 -17.10 -25.12
C ILE A 81 -1.48 -18.57 -25.48
N GLY A 82 -2.55 -19.33 -25.73
CA GLY A 82 -2.48 -20.79 -25.90
C GLY A 82 -2.05 -21.57 -24.63
N GLY A 83 -1.74 -20.84 -23.55
CA GLY A 83 -1.28 -21.31 -22.25
C GLY A 83 -0.60 -20.17 -21.48
N ALA A 84 -0.11 -20.44 -20.27
CA ALA A 84 0.45 -19.39 -19.40
C ALA A 84 1.79 -18.84 -19.94
N VAL A 85 1.90 -17.51 -19.97
CA VAL A 85 3.12 -16.78 -20.38
C VAL A 85 3.47 -15.69 -19.38
N ASP A 86 4.71 -15.23 -19.45
CA ASP A 86 5.23 -14.14 -18.64
C ASP A 86 5.26 -12.84 -19.45
N LEU A 87 4.75 -11.77 -18.86
CA LEU A 87 4.75 -10.43 -19.45
C LEU A 87 5.74 -9.56 -18.70
N LYS A 88 6.73 -9.03 -19.42
CA LYS A 88 7.77 -8.18 -18.86
C LYS A 88 7.75 -6.82 -19.53
N LYS A 89 7.68 -5.74 -18.74
CA LYS A 89 7.82 -4.38 -19.27
C LYS A 89 9.28 -4.08 -19.60
N ARG A 90 9.48 -3.48 -20.76
CA ARG A 90 10.75 -2.89 -21.19
C ARG A 90 10.83 -1.43 -20.76
N LYS A 91 12.05 -0.87 -20.80
CA LYS A 91 12.31 0.53 -20.46
C LYS A 91 11.75 1.52 -21.48
N ASP A 92 11.51 1.08 -22.71
CA ASP A 92 10.89 1.84 -23.79
C ASP A 92 9.36 1.75 -23.79
N PHE A 93 8.76 1.36 -22.64
CA PHE A 93 7.32 1.11 -22.47
C PHE A 93 6.74 -0.07 -23.26
N GLY A 94 7.57 -0.81 -24.01
CA GLY A 94 7.17 -2.05 -24.69
C GLY A 94 6.86 -3.20 -23.71
N THR A 95 6.16 -4.21 -24.20
CA THR A 95 5.89 -5.46 -23.47
C THR A 95 6.59 -6.62 -24.18
N GLU A 96 7.48 -7.32 -23.46
CA GLU A 96 8.04 -8.61 -23.87
C GLU A 96 7.12 -9.74 -23.40
N VAL A 97 6.79 -10.64 -24.32
CA VAL A 97 6.04 -11.87 -24.03
C VAL A 97 7.04 -13.02 -23.99
N ILE A 98 7.24 -13.60 -22.81
CA ILE A 98 8.16 -14.71 -22.60
C ILE A 98 7.34 -16.00 -22.64
N VAL A 99 7.55 -16.77 -23.72
CA VAL A 99 6.89 -18.06 -23.96
C VAL A 99 7.86 -19.17 -23.57
N ASN A 100 7.59 -19.84 -22.44
CA ASN A 100 8.46 -20.90 -21.94
C ASN A 100 8.18 -22.28 -22.55
N SER A 101 7.04 -22.44 -23.24
CA SER A 101 6.63 -23.71 -23.86
C SER A 101 6.89 -23.67 -25.37
N PRO A 102 7.75 -24.57 -25.91
CA PRO A 102 7.97 -24.67 -27.35
C PRO A 102 6.69 -24.98 -28.14
N ASP A 103 5.78 -25.79 -27.59
CA ASP A 103 4.47 -26.09 -28.22
C ASP A 103 3.63 -24.82 -28.39
N ILE A 104 3.52 -24.02 -27.33
CA ILE A 104 2.79 -22.74 -27.38
C ILE A 104 3.45 -21.81 -28.41
N PHE A 105 4.78 -21.76 -28.43
CA PHE A 105 5.52 -20.92 -29.36
C PHE A 105 5.22 -21.30 -30.82
N GLN A 106 5.21 -22.60 -31.14
CA GLN A 106 4.86 -23.06 -32.50
C GLN A 106 3.41 -22.75 -32.85
N LYS A 107 2.46 -22.97 -31.93
CA LYS A 107 1.05 -22.61 -32.15
C LYS A 107 0.84 -21.12 -32.43
N ILE A 108 1.64 -20.25 -31.82
CA ILE A 108 1.62 -18.81 -32.11
C ILE A 108 2.17 -18.55 -33.51
N LEU A 109 3.31 -19.14 -33.88
CA LEU A 109 3.92 -18.96 -35.21
C LEU A 109 3.03 -19.47 -36.35
N ASN A 110 2.35 -20.60 -36.14
CA ASN A 110 1.41 -21.18 -37.10
C ASN A 110 0.09 -20.39 -37.20
N GLY A 111 -0.13 -19.39 -36.34
CA GLY A 111 -1.37 -18.62 -36.29
C GLY A 111 -2.56 -19.38 -35.72
N GLU A 112 -2.34 -20.49 -35.01
CA GLU A 112 -3.38 -21.26 -34.32
C GLU A 112 -3.89 -20.52 -33.07
N VAL A 113 -3.03 -19.71 -32.45
CA VAL A 113 -3.36 -18.85 -31.32
C VAL A 113 -3.27 -17.38 -31.75
N LYS A 114 -4.41 -16.68 -31.73
CA LYS A 114 -4.54 -15.30 -32.22
C LYS A 114 -4.90 -14.28 -31.14
N HIS A 115 -5.15 -14.73 -29.92
CA HIS A 115 -5.63 -13.88 -28.82
C HIS A 115 -4.74 -14.04 -27.60
N MET A 116 -4.57 -12.94 -26.88
CA MET A 116 -3.93 -12.91 -25.57
C MET A 116 -4.94 -12.43 -24.52
N ILE A 117 -4.96 -13.10 -23.37
CA ILE A 117 -5.77 -12.72 -22.22
C ILE A 117 -4.81 -12.30 -21.10
N ILE A 118 -5.02 -11.11 -20.55
CA ILE A 118 -4.28 -10.63 -19.37
C ILE A 118 -5.26 -10.63 -18.19
N PRO A 119 -5.15 -11.57 -17.23
CA PRO A 119 -6.00 -11.54 -16.05
C PRO A 119 -5.72 -10.29 -15.22
N VAL A 120 -6.77 -9.55 -14.88
CA VAL A 120 -6.66 -8.35 -14.06
C VAL A 120 -7.30 -8.61 -12.71
N ASN A 121 -6.47 -8.56 -11.66
CA ASN A 121 -6.96 -8.45 -10.30
C ASN A 121 -7.29 -6.98 -10.03
N ASP A 122 -8.57 -6.67 -9.91
CA ASP A 122 -9.01 -5.30 -9.73
C ASP A 122 -8.77 -4.83 -8.29
N GLN A 123 -8.91 -5.67 -7.26
CA GLN A 123 -8.66 -5.28 -5.87
C GLN A 123 -8.01 -6.41 -5.07
N PRO A 124 -7.33 -6.11 -3.94
CA PRO A 124 -6.88 -7.13 -3.01
C PRO A 124 -8.03 -7.90 -2.39
N ILE A 125 -7.70 -9.11 -1.94
CA ILE A 125 -8.58 -9.96 -1.17
C ILE A 125 -8.97 -9.21 0.13
N GLU A 126 -10.27 -9.08 0.36
CA GLU A 126 -10.84 -8.50 1.56
C GLU A 126 -10.56 -9.37 2.79
N ASP A 127 -10.71 -8.81 3.99
CA ASP A 127 -10.55 -9.52 5.26
C ASP A 127 -9.23 -10.31 5.38
N ASN A 128 -8.16 -9.74 4.83
CA ASN A 128 -6.85 -10.36 4.84
C ASN A 128 -5.97 -9.89 6.02
N LYS A 129 -5.59 -10.83 6.90
CA LYS A 129 -4.76 -10.57 8.10
C LYS A 129 -3.39 -9.98 7.77
N LEU A 130 -2.80 -10.38 6.66
CA LEU A 130 -1.49 -9.89 6.24
C LEU A 130 -1.58 -8.43 5.78
N ILE A 131 -2.66 -8.07 5.09
CA ILE A 131 -2.96 -6.67 4.71
C ILE A 131 -3.27 -5.83 5.95
N SER A 132 -4.08 -6.34 6.88
CA SER A 132 -4.36 -5.64 8.15
C SER A 132 -3.07 -5.30 8.92
N ARG A 133 -2.16 -6.28 9.09
CA ARG A 133 -0.87 -6.07 9.75
C ARG A 133 0.03 -5.10 8.99
N PHE A 134 -0.03 -5.10 7.67
CA PHE A 134 0.70 -4.16 6.82
C PHE A 134 0.20 -2.73 7.00
N ILE A 135 -1.12 -2.51 6.99
CA ILE A 135 -1.71 -1.19 7.23
C ILE A 135 -1.40 -0.73 8.66
N ALA A 136 -1.48 -1.62 9.66
CA ALA A 136 -1.13 -1.31 11.04
C ALA A 136 0.35 -0.85 11.19
N LYS A 137 1.28 -1.51 10.48
CA LYS A 137 2.70 -1.10 10.42
C LYS A 137 2.82 0.32 9.88
N ILE A 138 2.20 0.60 8.73
CA ILE A 138 2.22 1.91 8.10
C ILE A 138 1.59 2.97 9.01
N ALA A 139 0.47 2.66 9.67
CA ALA A 139 -0.22 3.57 10.58
C ALA A 139 0.68 4.05 11.72
N ILE A 140 1.40 3.12 12.37
CA ILE A 140 2.32 3.43 13.47
C ILE A 140 3.50 4.28 12.98
N GLU A 141 4.01 3.98 11.79
CA GLU A 141 5.10 4.73 11.17
C GLU A 141 4.67 6.14 10.74
N SER A 142 3.48 6.29 10.17
CA SER A 142 2.87 7.59 9.85
C SER A 142 2.62 8.42 11.10
N ALA A 143 2.18 7.80 12.20
CA ALA A 143 2.09 8.47 13.49
C ALA A 143 3.47 8.94 13.99
N ALA A 144 4.50 8.10 13.87
CA ALA A 144 5.86 8.48 14.23
C ALA A 144 6.36 9.67 13.39
N GLN A 145 6.11 9.67 12.08
CA GLN A 145 6.47 10.80 11.21
C GLN A 145 5.72 12.08 11.64
N THR A 146 4.42 11.99 11.83
CA THR A 146 3.54 13.11 12.20
C THR A 146 3.95 13.75 13.53
N PHE A 147 4.23 12.93 14.55
CA PHE A 147 4.55 13.43 15.89
C PHE A 147 6.05 13.72 16.10
N SER A 148 6.93 13.35 15.17
CA SER A 148 8.40 13.42 15.35
C SER A 148 8.95 14.80 15.72
N SER A 149 8.24 15.89 15.41
CA SER A 149 8.61 17.26 15.76
C SER A 149 8.27 17.66 17.20
N LYS A 150 7.44 16.87 17.91
CA LYS A 150 6.96 17.20 19.25
C LYS A 150 7.87 16.59 20.32
N LYS A 151 8.18 17.36 21.38
CA LYS A 151 8.97 16.85 22.51
C LYS A 151 8.27 15.64 23.13
N GLY A 152 9.00 14.56 23.37
CA GLY A 152 8.46 13.35 24.00
C GLY A 152 7.66 12.41 23.08
N TRP A 153 7.57 12.69 21.78
CA TRP A 153 6.79 11.89 20.82
C TRP A 153 7.09 10.38 20.86
N ASN A 154 8.36 10.01 21.05
CA ASN A 154 8.78 8.62 21.08
C ASN A 154 8.22 7.90 22.29
N ASN A 155 8.21 8.55 23.46
CA ASN A 155 7.60 8.02 24.67
C ASN A 155 6.07 7.98 24.56
N PHE A 156 5.45 8.96 23.90
CA PHE A 156 4.02 8.96 23.63
C PHE A 156 3.61 7.70 22.83
N ILE A 157 4.21 7.47 21.65
CA ILE A 157 3.91 6.27 20.85
C ILE A 157 4.27 4.97 21.61
N ILE A 158 5.28 5.00 22.49
CA ILE A 158 5.71 3.82 23.25
C ILE A 158 4.79 3.46 24.40
N ASN A 159 4.33 4.45 25.16
CA ASN A 159 3.66 4.23 26.43
C ASN A 159 2.13 4.34 26.32
N THR A 160 1.60 4.95 25.26
CA THR A 160 0.16 5.01 25.01
C THR A 160 -0.40 3.60 24.76
N PRO A 161 -1.34 3.10 25.58
CA PRO A 161 -1.87 1.73 25.49
C PRO A 161 -2.43 1.38 24.10
N GLU A 162 -3.16 2.29 23.49
CA GLU A 162 -3.78 2.13 22.18
C GLU A 162 -2.73 1.85 21.10
N PHE A 163 -1.69 2.68 21.07
CA PHE A 163 -0.56 2.45 20.17
C PHE A 163 0.07 1.10 20.47
N LYS A 164 0.37 0.80 21.74
CA LYS A 164 1.02 -0.45 22.16
C LYS A 164 0.30 -1.68 21.59
N GLU A 165 -1.01 -1.78 21.77
CA GLU A 165 -1.80 -2.92 21.26
C GLU A 165 -1.68 -3.05 19.74
N LEU A 166 -1.83 -1.95 18.99
CA LEU A 166 -1.69 -1.98 17.53
C LEU A 166 -0.28 -2.43 17.08
N ARG A 167 0.79 -2.06 17.79
CA ARG A 167 2.16 -2.48 17.39
C ARG A 167 2.44 -3.93 17.69
N TYR A 168 1.92 -4.42 18.81
CA TYR A 168 2.00 -5.84 19.13
C TYR A 168 1.25 -6.64 18.07
N TYR A 169 0.07 -6.18 17.65
CA TYR A 169 -0.66 -6.79 16.54
C TYR A 169 0.13 -6.73 15.21
N ALA A 170 0.61 -5.55 14.81
CA ALA A 170 1.39 -5.38 13.58
C ALA A 170 2.60 -6.32 13.55
N ARG A 171 3.33 -6.42 14.67
CA ARG A 171 4.56 -7.20 14.77
C ARG A 171 4.34 -8.69 15.00
N PHE A 172 3.41 -9.11 15.83
CA PHE A 172 3.26 -10.53 16.20
C PHE A 172 2.02 -11.14 15.56
N GLY A 173 0.87 -10.47 15.68
CA GLY A 173 -0.40 -10.89 15.09
C GLY A 173 -0.94 -12.21 15.67
N ASP A 174 -0.50 -12.55 16.89
CA ASP A 174 -0.73 -13.82 17.57
C ASP A 174 -1.93 -13.78 18.52
N LYS A 175 -2.14 -12.66 19.23
CA LYS A 175 -3.23 -12.53 20.22
C LYS A 175 -4.61 -12.29 19.62
N LEU A 176 -4.67 -11.63 18.47
CA LEU A 176 -5.91 -11.25 17.80
C LEU A 176 -5.92 -11.85 16.41
N ASP A 177 -7.05 -12.42 16.02
CA ASP A 177 -7.16 -12.99 14.69
C ASP A 177 -7.08 -11.90 13.61
N MET A 178 -7.87 -10.84 13.76
CA MET A 178 -7.91 -9.70 12.84
C MET A 178 -8.05 -8.39 13.60
N TRP A 179 -7.21 -7.40 13.26
CA TRP A 179 -7.54 -6.01 13.53
C TRP A 179 -8.34 -5.51 12.33
N ASN A 180 -9.62 -5.27 12.52
CA ASN A 180 -10.52 -5.02 11.41
C ASN A 180 -10.16 -3.69 10.74
N TYR A 181 -10.23 -3.69 9.42
CA TYR A 181 -10.03 -2.51 8.59
C TYR A 181 -11.15 -2.42 7.56
N SER A 182 -11.39 -1.22 7.04
CA SER A 182 -12.27 -1.02 5.89
C SER A 182 -11.43 -1.00 4.63
N GLN A 183 -11.92 -1.62 3.56
CA GLN A 183 -11.36 -1.60 2.22
C GLN A 183 -12.44 -1.16 1.24
N ARG A 184 -12.16 -0.19 0.37
CA ARG A 184 -13.07 0.18 -0.73
C ARG A 184 -12.37 0.92 -1.87
N ARG A 185 -12.89 0.81 -3.09
CA ARG A 185 -12.46 1.66 -4.21
C ARG A 185 -13.09 3.05 -4.10
N ILE A 186 -12.29 4.09 -4.26
CA ILE A 186 -12.74 5.48 -4.26
C ILE A 186 -12.45 6.24 -5.57
N TYR A 187 -11.50 5.76 -6.39
CA TYR A 187 -11.26 6.19 -7.76
C TYR A 187 -10.52 5.09 -8.53
N ASN A 188 -10.53 5.11 -9.86
CA ASN A 188 -9.84 4.08 -10.65
C ASN A 188 -8.33 4.31 -10.69
N GLU A 189 -7.56 3.25 -10.91
CA GLU A 189 -6.10 3.32 -11.13
C GLU A 189 -5.73 4.29 -12.28
N THR A 190 -6.56 4.34 -13.33
CA THR A 190 -6.36 5.19 -14.51
C THR A 190 -6.94 6.59 -14.36
N ASP A 191 -7.66 6.88 -13.27
CA ASP A 191 -8.20 8.22 -13.05
C ASP A 191 -7.03 9.20 -12.83
N ARG A 192 -7.10 10.34 -13.52
CA ARG A 192 -6.11 11.42 -13.39
C ARG A 192 -6.73 12.59 -12.67
N PHE A 193 -5.88 13.38 -12.02
CA PHE A 193 -6.27 14.50 -11.20
C PHE A 193 -5.62 15.78 -11.71
N LEU A 194 -6.36 16.88 -11.64
CA LEU A 194 -5.86 18.22 -11.91
C LEU A 194 -5.84 19.01 -10.61
N ASN A 195 -4.66 19.50 -10.24
CA ASN A 195 -4.48 20.46 -9.17
C ASN A 195 -3.26 21.33 -9.51
N PRO A 196 -3.47 22.57 -9.96
CA PRO A 196 -2.39 23.49 -10.32
C PRO A 196 -1.41 23.80 -9.17
N LYS A 197 -1.80 23.58 -7.91
CA LYS A 197 -0.90 23.73 -6.76
C LYS A 197 0.07 22.55 -6.62
N VAL A 198 -0.23 21.43 -7.26
CA VAL A 198 0.54 20.18 -7.18
C VAL A 198 1.33 19.93 -8.48
N SER A 199 0.72 20.16 -9.64
CA SER A 199 1.33 19.95 -10.94
C SER A 199 0.67 20.82 -12.01
N ASP A 200 1.46 21.22 -13.02
CA ASP A 200 1.00 22.00 -14.18
C ASP A 200 0.12 21.19 -15.16
N GLY A 201 0.00 19.87 -14.97
CA GLY A 201 -0.81 18.99 -15.81
C GLY A 201 -1.49 17.86 -15.02
N PRO A 202 -2.26 17.00 -15.70
CA PRO A 202 -2.88 15.84 -15.08
C PRO A 202 -1.83 14.93 -14.45
N TYR A 203 -2.11 14.46 -13.23
CA TYR A 203 -1.26 13.51 -12.53
C TYR A 203 -2.07 12.34 -11.98
N GLU A 204 -1.41 11.21 -11.77
CA GLU A 204 -1.97 10.04 -11.11
C GLU A 204 -1.53 10.00 -9.65
N VAL A 205 -2.37 9.42 -8.81
CA VAL A 205 -2.11 9.33 -7.37
C VAL A 205 -1.85 7.89 -6.99
N LEU A 206 -0.58 7.58 -6.71
CA LEU A 206 -0.16 6.23 -6.33
C LEU A 206 -0.52 5.92 -4.88
N HIS A 207 -0.34 6.90 -3.99
CA HIS A 207 -0.67 6.77 -2.58
C HIS A 207 -0.99 8.11 -1.92
N GLU A 208 -1.86 8.06 -0.91
CA GLU A 208 -2.19 9.16 -0.01
C GLU A 208 -2.41 8.59 1.38
N GLN A 209 -2.10 9.37 2.42
CA GLN A 209 -2.33 8.90 3.78
C GLN A 209 -2.50 10.06 4.75
N ASN A 210 -3.31 9.86 5.78
CA ASN A 210 -3.40 10.80 6.90
C ASN A 210 -3.89 10.12 8.19
N LEU A 211 -3.69 10.81 9.31
CA LEU A 211 -4.30 10.51 10.59
C LEU A 211 -5.48 11.44 10.82
N VAL A 212 -6.65 10.88 11.10
CA VAL A 212 -7.90 11.64 11.24
C VAL A 212 -8.65 11.24 12.50
N PHE A 213 -9.23 12.24 13.18
CA PHE A 213 -10.23 12.03 14.22
C PHE A 213 -11.61 12.18 13.58
N LEU A 214 -12.41 11.12 13.58
CA LEU A 214 -13.72 11.10 12.91
C LEU A 214 -14.90 11.01 13.90
N ARG A 215 -14.66 10.55 15.12
CA ARG A 215 -15.59 10.55 16.26
C ARG A 215 -14.87 10.99 17.51
N ASP A 216 -15.61 11.37 18.55
CA ASP A 216 -15.06 11.88 19.81
C ASP A 216 -14.02 10.92 20.41
N ARG A 217 -12.75 11.22 20.10
CA ARG A 217 -11.51 10.56 20.56
C ARG A 217 -11.09 9.25 19.87
N GLU A 218 -11.70 8.88 18.75
CA GLU A 218 -11.20 7.75 17.96
C GLU A 218 -10.26 8.22 16.85
N LEU A 219 -9.01 7.77 16.92
CA LEU A 219 -7.98 8.07 15.94
C LEU A 219 -7.96 6.97 14.88
N TYR A 220 -8.14 7.36 13.62
CA TYR A 220 -8.06 6.49 12.46
C TYR A 220 -6.85 6.83 11.61
N PHE A 221 -6.26 5.79 11.01
CA PHE A 221 -5.31 5.93 9.94
C PHE A 221 -5.98 5.57 8.62
N VAL A 222 -5.86 6.47 7.65
CA VAL A 222 -6.43 6.33 6.32
C VAL A 222 -5.27 6.26 5.34
N LEU A 223 -5.26 5.22 4.51
CA LEU A 223 -4.28 4.98 3.48
C LEU A 223 -5.02 4.71 2.17
N VAL A 224 -4.72 5.47 1.13
CA VAL A 224 -5.18 5.18 -0.22
C VAL A 224 -3.98 4.65 -1.01
N LEU A 225 -4.14 3.51 -1.68
CA LEU A 225 -3.17 2.93 -2.60
C LEU A 225 -3.85 2.62 -3.93
N PHE A 226 -3.43 3.28 -5.00
CA PHE A 226 -3.97 3.09 -6.35
C PHE A 226 -5.52 3.16 -6.38
N GLY A 227 -6.08 4.15 -5.68
CA GLY A 227 -7.53 4.36 -5.60
C GLY A 227 -8.30 3.40 -4.71
N ILE A 228 -7.61 2.51 -3.98
CA ILE A 228 -8.22 1.70 -2.91
C ILE A 228 -7.92 2.35 -1.58
N GLU A 229 -8.98 2.73 -0.86
CA GLU A 229 -8.93 3.22 0.50
C GLU A 229 -8.87 2.06 1.48
N TYR A 230 -7.97 2.21 2.46
CA TYR A 230 -7.79 1.37 3.62
C TYR A 230 -7.93 2.24 4.86
N VAL A 231 -8.80 1.85 5.79
CA VAL A 231 -8.96 2.55 7.06
C VAL A 231 -8.85 1.59 8.22
N ILE A 232 -7.98 1.91 9.17
CA ILE A 232 -7.79 1.15 10.41
C ILE A 232 -7.90 2.10 11.61
N SER A 233 -8.55 1.65 12.68
CA SER A 233 -8.54 2.38 13.95
C SER A 233 -7.22 2.13 14.67
N ILE A 234 -6.62 3.18 15.23
CA ILE A 234 -5.46 3.07 16.12
C ILE A 234 -5.89 2.73 17.54
N THR A 235 -7.09 3.17 17.94
CA THR A 235 -7.59 3.06 19.31
C THR A 235 -8.31 1.75 19.60
N ASN A 236 -8.82 1.05 18.58
CA ASN A 236 -9.67 -0.12 18.76
C ASN A 236 -9.48 -1.14 17.60
N PRO A 237 -9.45 -2.47 17.86
CA PRO A 237 -9.48 -3.49 16.81
C PRO A 237 -10.75 -3.55 15.97
N LYS A 238 -11.83 -2.87 16.37
CA LYS A 238 -13.08 -2.76 15.61
C LYS A 238 -13.06 -1.56 14.67
N ILE A 239 -13.85 -1.66 13.59
CA ILE A 239 -13.97 -0.62 12.55
C ILE A 239 -15.37 0.00 12.46
N ASP A 240 -16.27 -0.35 13.38
CA ASP A 240 -17.69 0.03 13.33
C ASP A 240 -17.91 1.56 13.44
N GLY A 241 -17.06 2.25 14.18
CA GLY A 241 -17.09 3.71 14.28
C GLY A 241 -16.84 4.40 12.94
N TYR A 242 -15.90 3.87 12.15
CA TYR A 242 -15.66 4.33 10.78
C TYR A 242 -16.80 3.99 9.84
N LYS A 243 -17.35 2.77 9.89
CA LYS A 243 -18.50 2.37 9.08
C LYS A 243 -19.70 3.30 9.32
N SER A 244 -19.96 3.63 10.58
CA SER A 244 -21.04 4.54 10.97
C SER A 244 -20.76 5.97 10.47
N TRP A 245 -19.52 6.46 10.61
CA TRP A 245 -19.11 7.76 10.08
C TRP A 245 -19.28 7.84 8.55
N LEU A 246 -18.96 6.76 7.83
CA LEU A 246 -19.13 6.70 6.37
C LEU A 246 -20.57 6.91 5.94
N ILE A 247 -21.52 6.24 6.61
CA ILE A 247 -22.95 6.36 6.33
C ILE A 247 -23.40 7.81 6.55
N GLU A 248 -23.04 8.41 7.69
CA GLU A 248 -23.36 9.79 8.03
C GLU A 248 -22.75 10.82 7.06
N ASN A 249 -21.62 10.48 6.43
CA ASN A 249 -20.88 11.37 5.53
C ASN A 249 -21.04 11.03 4.05
N ASN A 250 -22.10 10.31 3.67
CA ASN A 250 -22.42 9.96 2.28
C ASN A 250 -21.26 9.24 1.57
N ASN A 251 -20.60 8.31 2.28
CA ASN A 251 -19.47 7.52 1.79
C ASN A 251 -18.29 8.37 1.27
N LYS A 252 -18.09 9.59 1.76
CA LYS A 252 -16.90 10.39 1.42
C LYS A 252 -15.63 9.77 1.98
N CYS A 253 -14.50 9.98 1.31
CA CYS A 253 -13.19 9.67 1.88
C CYS A 253 -12.79 10.80 2.83
N PRO A 254 -12.34 10.50 4.07
CA PRO A 254 -12.03 11.51 5.08
C PRO A 254 -10.81 12.38 4.75
N ILE A 255 -9.96 11.95 3.82
CA ILE A 255 -8.71 12.66 3.47
C ILE A 255 -8.73 13.26 2.06
N ILE A 256 -9.84 13.14 1.33
CA ILE A 256 -9.99 13.72 0.00
C ILE A 256 -11.00 14.85 0.09
N GLU A 257 -10.53 16.08 -0.06
CA GLU A 257 -11.42 17.22 -0.21
C GLU A 257 -11.94 17.30 -1.66
N LYS A 258 -13.26 17.42 -1.82
CA LYS A 258 -13.90 17.52 -3.15
C LYS A 258 -13.41 18.72 -3.98
N ASN A 259 -12.89 19.75 -3.34
CA ASN A 259 -12.48 21.00 -3.99
C ASN A 259 -10.97 21.06 -4.25
N GLU A 260 -10.21 20.02 -3.90
CA GLU A 260 -8.75 20.00 -4.07
C GLU A 260 -8.32 19.47 -5.43
N ARG A 261 -9.18 18.77 -6.17
CA ARG A 261 -8.80 18.20 -7.48
C ARG A 261 -9.99 17.86 -8.36
N ASP A 262 -9.96 18.31 -9.61
CA ASP A 262 -10.85 17.82 -10.66
C ASP A 262 -10.38 16.44 -11.11
N THR A 263 -11.32 15.54 -11.37
CA THR A 263 -11.02 14.16 -11.79
C THR A 263 -11.29 13.98 -13.28
N ILE A 264 -10.27 13.57 -14.02
CA ILE A 264 -10.38 13.12 -15.41
C ILE A 264 -10.48 11.60 -15.37
N LYS A 265 -11.64 11.08 -15.78
CA LYS A 265 -11.85 9.62 -15.85
C LYS A 265 -10.96 9.03 -16.92
N GLY A 266 -10.09 8.11 -16.53
CA GLY A 266 -9.24 7.40 -17.47
C GLY A 266 -9.99 6.24 -18.11
N GLU A 267 -9.95 6.15 -19.43
CA GLU A 267 -10.38 4.94 -20.13
C GLU A 267 -9.36 3.82 -19.90
N ARG A 268 -9.83 2.60 -19.62
CA ARG A 268 -8.96 1.41 -19.57
C ARG A 268 -8.60 1.03 -21.00
N TYR A 269 -7.50 1.59 -21.51
CA TYR A 269 -6.89 1.07 -22.73
C TYR A 269 -6.09 -0.18 -22.36
N PHE A 270 -6.68 -1.34 -22.60
CA PHE A 270 -5.97 -2.63 -22.57
C PHE A 270 -5.30 -2.86 -23.92
#